data_AF-A0A0F3IUX3-F1
#
_entry.id   AF-A0A0F3IUX3-F1
#
_cell.length_a   1.000
_cell.length_b   1.000
_cell.length_c   1.000
_cell.angle_alpha   90.00
_cell.angle_beta   90.00
_cell.angle_gamma   90.00
#
_symmetry.space_group_name_H-M   'P 1'
#
loop_
_entity.id
_entity.type
_entity.pdbx_description
1 polymer ?
#
loop_
_entity_poly.entity_id
_entity_poly.type
_entity_poly.pdbx_seq_one_letter_code
_entity_poly.pdbx_strand_id
1 'polypeptide(L)'
;MTTPILQFGTSRFLQAHADLFISEALARGDALGPVAVVQTTANPESAARIAALASGAGYPVRVRGRLKGAVVDTQQTCTAIRAAYQAQRDWPDLCRLMGGEVQVILSNTGDSGYRLDPADGPSLLAPGTEAPRSFPAKLLVLLHRRWQAGAAPISLFPCELISRNGDHLKKIVRDLAAEWGLPAAFQDYLTSGCRWANSLVDRIVSEPIQPVGAVAEPYALWAIERQDGLTLPCTHPAIELVDDLGQVERLKLHLLNLGHTYLAEGWLRQGRRADETVYQAMNTPAISADLDALWQDEVLPVFAAAGEGELAVAYCAKVRDRFLNPFLDHRLADIAQNHRDKKQRRLAPIVAQAEAHGLALPQSRLRAALNTLA
;
A
#
# COMPACT_ATOMS: atom_id res chain seq x y z
N MET A 1 -6.71 27.46 6.98
CA MET A 1 -6.28 26.79 5.74
C MET A 1 -7.19 25.59 5.53
N THR A 2 -7.59 25.34 4.29
CA THR A 2 -8.47 24.22 3.94
C THR A 2 -7.65 22.93 3.80
N THR A 3 -8.13 21.81 4.35
CA THR A 3 -7.55 20.48 4.21
C THR A 3 -8.50 19.56 3.44
N PRO A 4 -8.41 19.52 2.09
CA PRO A 4 -9.33 18.73 1.27
C PRO A 4 -9.06 17.21 1.34
N ILE A 5 -7.94 16.80 1.93
CA ILE A 5 -7.56 15.41 2.12
C ILE A 5 -7.63 15.07 3.62
N LEU A 6 -8.45 14.09 3.98
CA LEU A 6 -8.55 13.55 5.33
C LEU A 6 -7.90 12.16 5.38
N GLN A 7 -6.87 11.99 6.20
CA GLN A 7 -6.10 10.75 6.29
C GLN A 7 -6.37 10.03 7.60
N PHE A 8 -6.76 8.75 7.55
CA PHE A 8 -6.85 7.87 8.71
C PHE A 8 -5.61 6.99 8.81
N GLY A 9 -4.84 7.19 9.88
CA GLY A 9 -3.59 6.48 10.11
C GLY A 9 -2.37 7.40 10.05
N THR A 10 -1.44 7.17 10.99
CA THR A 10 -0.18 7.92 11.13
C THR A 10 1.03 7.02 10.87
N SER A 11 0.83 5.97 10.07
CA SER A 11 1.86 4.95 9.84
C SER A 11 3.06 5.54 9.10
N ARG A 12 4.24 4.97 9.37
CA ARG A 12 5.49 5.33 8.67
C ARG A 12 5.38 5.08 7.17
N PHE A 13 4.56 4.10 6.78
CA PHE A 13 4.27 3.83 5.39
C PHE A 13 3.64 5.04 4.70
N LEU A 14 2.52 5.56 5.23
CA LEU A 14 1.89 6.76 4.65
C LEU A 14 2.84 7.96 4.66
N GLN A 15 3.59 8.15 5.75
CA GLN A 15 4.55 9.24 5.89
C GLN A 15 5.60 9.27 4.77
N ALA A 16 6.09 8.09 4.35
CA ALA A 16 7.08 7.94 3.28
C ALA A 16 6.47 7.51 1.94
N HIS A 17 5.15 7.56 1.78
CA HIS A 17 4.46 7.16 0.55
C HIS A 17 3.46 8.24 0.15
N ALA A 18 2.18 8.09 0.47
CA ALA A 18 1.14 9.04 0.10
C ALA A 18 1.45 10.47 0.56
N ASP A 19 1.83 10.67 1.83
CA ASP A 19 2.14 12.00 2.36
C ASP A 19 3.34 12.62 1.65
N LEU A 20 4.36 11.82 1.33
CA LEU A 20 5.54 12.30 0.63
C LEU A 20 5.20 12.71 -0.81
N PHE A 21 4.41 11.92 -1.53
CA PHE A 21 3.98 12.26 -2.88
C PHE A 21 3.12 13.53 -2.90
N ILE A 22 2.23 13.68 -1.91
CA ILE A 22 1.42 14.90 -1.75
C ILE A 22 2.32 16.08 -1.43
N SER A 23 3.34 15.92 -0.57
CA SER A 23 4.29 16.99 -0.25
C SER A 23 5.08 17.46 -1.47
N GLU A 24 5.58 16.52 -2.27
CA GLU A 24 6.32 16.84 -3.50
C GLU A 24 5.40 17.50 -4.54
N ALA A 25 4.16 17.03 -4.67
CA ALA A 25 3.17 17.60 -5.57
C ALA A 25 2.69 18.98 -5.10
N LEU A 26 2.53 19.22 -3.80
CA LEU A 26 2.21 20.53 -3.24
C LEU A 26 3.25 21.59 -3.63
N ALA A 27 4.54 21.23 -3.59
CA ALA A 27 5.62 22.13 -4.00
C ALA A 27 5.57 22.52 -5.49
N ARG A 28 4.92 21.71 -6.33
CA ARG A 28 4.73 21.95 -7.77
C ARG A 28 3.36 22.53 -8.12
N GLY A 29 2.42 22.59 -7.18
CA GLY A 29 1.03 22.96 -7.44
C GLY A 29 0.16 21.82 -8.01
N ASP A 30 0.63 20.57 -7.94
CA ASP A 30 0.00 19.38 -8.52
C ASP A 30 -0.83 18.55 -7.51
N ALA A 31 -1.02 19.06 -6.29
CA ALA A 31 -1.78 18.41 -5.24
C ALA A 31 -3.14 19.09 -5.02
N LEU A 32 -4.15 18.31 -4.63
CA LEU A 32 -5.47 18.83 -4.28
C LEU A 32 -5.42 19.82 -3.12
N GLY A 33 -4.49 19.60 -2.19
CA GLY A 33 -4.24 20.47 -1.05
C GLY A 33 -3.54 19.73 0.09
N PRO A 34 -3.39 20.37 1.26
CA PRO A 34 -2.75 19.75 2.41
C PRO A 34 -3.64 18.70 3.08
N VAL A 35 -3.01 17.87 3.91
CA VAL A 35 -3.62 16.74 4.61
C VAL A 35 -3.98 17.12 6.05
N ALA A 36 -5.19 16.75 6.45
CA ALA A 36 -5.59 16.60 7.84
C ALA A 36 -5.45 15.12 8.24
N VAL A 37 -4.56 14.80 9.19
CA VAL A 37 -4.35 13.42 9.63
C VAL A 37 -5.16 13.11 10.89
N VAL A 38 -5.68 11.89 10.98
CA VAL A 38 -6.49 11.39 12.09
C VAL A 38 -5.83 10.16 12.69
N GLN A 39 -5.47 10.27 13.96
CA GLN A 39 -5.06 9.14 14.77
C GLN A 39 -6.28 8.43 15.35
N THR A 40 -6.37 7.11 15.14
CA THR A 40 -7.48 6.27 15.63
C THR A 40 -7.10 5.38 16.81
N THR A 41 -5.80 5.15 17.06
CA THR A 41 -5.31 4.31 18.16
C THR A 41 -4.78 5.16 19.32
N ALA A 42 -5.00 4.73 20.57
CA ALA A 42 -4.43 5.39 21.74
C ALA A 42 -3.21 4.61 22.24
N ASN A 43 -2.00 5.08 21.91
CA ASN A 43 -0.76 4.65 22.59
C ASN A 43 0.22 5.85 22.73
N PRO A 44 1.15 5.82 23.70
CA PRO A 44 2.04 6.96 24.00
C PRO A 44 2.91 7.39 22.81
N GLU A 45 3.44 6.43 22.06
CA GLU A 45 4.28 6.69 20.88
C GLU A 45 3.47 7.41 19.77
N SER A 46 2.19 7.07 19.62
CA SER A 46 1.29 7.77 18.71
C SER A 46 0.97 9.18 19.19
N ALA A 47 0.89 9.42 20.50
CA ALA A 47 0.67 10.75 21.05
C ALA A 47 1.83 11.73 20.78
N ALA A 48 3.09 11.27 20.87
CA ALA A 48 4.25 12.09 20.51
C ALA A 48 4.26 12.43 19.01
N ARG A 49 3.98 11.43 18.17
CA ARG A 49 3.88 11.59 16.71
C ARG A 49 2.78 12.57 16.30
N ILE A 50 1.58 12.47 16.85
CA ILE A 50 0.49 13.38 16.50
C ILE A 50 0.76 14.81 16.98
N ALA A 51 1.40 14.98 18.14
CA ALA A 51 1.83 16.30 18.59
C ALA A 51 2.85 16.94 17.64
N ALA A 52 3.82 16.14 17.16
CA ALA A 52 4.78 16.61 16.16
C ALA A 52 4.11 16.98 14.84
N LEU A 53 3.17 16.16 14.36
CA LEU A 53 2.37 16.44 13.15
C LEU A 53 1.49 17.69 13.31
N ALA A 54 0.92 17.90 14.50
CA ALA A 54 0.09 19.07 14.81
C ALA A 54 0.87 20.39 14.78
N SER A 55 2.20 20.36 14.96
CA SER A 55 3.04 21.56 14.87
C SER A 55 3.09 22.18 13.48
N GLY A 56 2.79 21.39 12.43
CA GLY A 56 2.87 21.83 11.03
C GLY A 56 4.28 22.09 10.51
N ALA A 57 5.33 21.84 11.31
CA ALA A 57 6.74 22.10 10.94
C ALA A 57 7.28 21.18 9.82
N GLY A 58 6.52 20.16 9.43
CA GLY A 58 6.98 19.09 8.55
C GLY A 58 7.85 18.07 9.27
N TYR A 59 8.27 17.02 8.56
CA TYR A 59 9.08 15.94 9.12
C TYR A 59 10.02 15.33 8.09
N PRO A 60 11.16 14.74 8.50
CA PRO A 60 12.11 14.17 7.57
C PRO A 60 11.63 12.84 6.97
N VAL A 61 11.84 12.67 5.68
CA VAL A 61 11.82 11.37 5.01
C VAL A 61 13.16 11.17 4.32
N ARG A 62 13.89 10.12 4.72
CA ARG A 62 15.14 9.75 4.09
C ARG A 62 14.91 8.65 3.07
N VAL A 63 15.18 8.95 1.81
CA VAL A 63 15.10 8.01 0.69
C VAL A 63 16.49 7.49 0.42
N ARG A 64 16.76 6.24 0.79
CA ARG A 64 18.07 5.60 0.58
C ARG A 64 17.95 4.22 -0.04
N GLY A 65 18.78 3.94 -1.04
CA GLY A 65 18.76 2.68 -1.74
C GLY A 65 19.50 2.69 -3.06
N ARG A 66 18.97 1.94 -4.02
CA ARG A 66 19.47 1.90 -5.39
C ARG A 66 18.34 2.21 -6.38
N LEU A 67 18.62 3.03 -7.38
CA LEU A 67 17.69 3.37 -8.44
C LEU A 67 18.45 3.56 -9.75
N LYS A 68 18.04 2.85 -10.80
CA LYS A 68 18.68 2.87 -12.13
C LYS A 68 20.19 2.64 -12.05
N GLY A 69 20.59 1.66 -11.23
CA GLY A 69 22.00 1.32 -11.03
C GLY A 69 22.82 2.30 -10.18
N ALA A 70 22.25 3.38 -9.66
CA ALA A 70 22.95 4.34 -8.82
C ALA A 70 22.51 4.25 -7.36
N VAL A 71 23.43 4.51 -6.42
CA VAL A 71 23.10 4.68 -5.01
C VAL A 71 22.37 6.02 -4.84
N VAL A 72 21.24 5.99 -4.15
CA VAL A 72 20.48 7.17 -3.73
C VAL A 72 20.54 7.24 -2.21
N ASP A 73 20.82 8.41 -1.66
CA ASP A 73 20.71 8.68 -0.22
C ASP A 73 20.41 10.17 -0.04
N THR A 74 19.13 10.50 0.05
CA THR A 74 18.64 11.87 0.11
C THR A 74 17.65 12.00 1.25
N GLN A 75 17.68 13.12 1.96
CA GLN A 75 16.66 13.46 2.94
C GLN A 75 15.88 14.67 2.48
N GLN A 76 14.56 14.59 2.60
CA GLN A 76 13.66 15.70 2.28
C GLN A 76 12.65 15.92 3.41
N THR A 77 12.20 17.16 3.56
CA THR A 77 11.19 17.52 4.55
C THR A 77 9.80 17.36 3.93
N CYS A 78 9.04 16.39 4.42
CA CYS A 78 7.64 16.24 4.09
C CYS A 78 6.81 17.32 4.80
N THR A 79 6.03 18.06 4.02
CA THR A 79 5.17 19.14 4.51
C THR A 79 3.72 18.96 4.07
N ALA A 80 3.27 17.75 3.76
CA ALA A 80 1.87 17.53 3.36
C ALA A 80 0.87 17.78 4.49
N ILE A 81 1.21 17.41 5.72
CA ILE A 81 0.30 17.49 6.87
C ILE A 81 0.27 18.93 7.43
N ARG A 82 -0.94 19.48 7.57
CA ARG A 82 -1.21 20.82 8.14
C ARG A 82 -2.17 20.81 9.32
N ALA A 83 -2.87 19.71 9.54
CA ALA A 83 -3.72 19.53 10.70
C ALA A 83 -3.63 18.08 11.19
N ALA A 84 -3.80 17.89 12.49
CA ALA A 84 -3.69 16.59 13.13
C ALA A 84 -4.76 16.47 14.23
N TYR A 85 -5.53 15.39 14.16
CA TYR A 85 -6.67 15.12 15.01
C TYR A 85 -6.52 13.77 15.70
N GLN A 86 -7.06 13.65 16.91
CA GLN A 86 -7.26 12.39 17.60
C GLN A 86 -8.75 12.05 17.57
N ALA A 87 -9.12 10.93 16.95
CA ALA A 87 -10.52 10.61 16.69
C ALA A 87 -11.41 10.69 17.93
N GLN A 88 -10.94 10.18 19.07
CA GLN A 88 -11.71 10.16 20.32
C GLN A 88 -11.89 11.53 20.97
N ARG A 89 -10.96 12.47 20.76
CA ARG A 89 -11.00 13.80 21.37
C ARG A 89 -11.65 14.82 20.44
N ASP A 90 -11.28 14.77 19.17
CA ASP A 90 -11.58 15.81 18.19
C ASP A 90 -12.74 15.39 17.26
N TRP A 91 -13.56 14.42 17.68
CA TRP A 91 -14.68 13.89 16.89
C TRP A 91 -15.67 14.95 16.38
N PRO A 92 -16.07 15.96 17.20
CA PRO A 92 -16.96 17.01 16.72
C PRO A 92 -16.35 17.82 15.56
N ASP A 93 -15.04 18.11 15.63
CA ASP A 93 -14.31 18.80 14.58
C ASP A 93 -14.19 17.95 13.31
N LEU A 94 -13.96 16.65 13.45
CA LEU A 94 -13.94 15.72 12.31
C LEU A 94 -15.30 15.65 11.61
N CYS A 95 -16.40 15.61 12.38
CA CYS A 95 -17.75 15.65 11.82
C CYS A 95 -18.01 16.96 11.05
N ARG A 96 -17.58 18.10 11.60
CA ARG A 96 -17.69 19.42 10.93
C ARG A 96 -16.84 19.49 9.67
N LEU A 97 -15.60 19.03 9.73
CA LEU A 97 -14.66 19.00 8.60
C LEU A 97 -15.24 18.16 7.45
N MET A 98 -15.80 17.00 7.78
CA MET A 98 -16.39 16.08 6.81
C MET A 98 -17.64 16.66 6.12
N GLY A 99 -18.43 17.47 6.83
CA GLY A 99 -19.57 18.18 6.25
C GLY A 99 -19.19 19.32 5.28
N GLY A 100 -17.90 19.65 5.15
CA GLY A 100 -17.41 20.75 4.34
C GLY A 100 -16.38 20.34 3.29
N GLU A 101 -15.14 20.77 3.49
CA GLU A 101 -14.09 20.88 2.48
C GLU A 101 -13.41 19.57 2.04
N VAL A 102 -13.66 18.45 2.76
CA VAL A 102 -13.06 17.15 2.42
C VAL A 102 -13.56 16.67 1.07
N GLN A 103 -12.63 16.27 0.21
CA GLN A 103 -12.88 15.71 -1.13
C GLN A 103 -12.27 14.32 -1.29
N VAL A 104 -11.20 14.04 -0.54
CA VAL A 104 -10.48 12.76 -0.57
C VAL A 104 -10.29 12.22 0.85
N ILE A 105 -10.52 10.92 1.03
CA ILE A 105 -10.11 10.18 2.23
C ILE A 105 -8.99 9.21 1.88
N LEU A 106 -7.91 9.21 2.65
CA LEU A 106 -6.87 8.18 2.61
C LEU A 106 -6.96 7.31 3.87
N SER A 107 -6.69 6.01 3.78
CA SER A 107 -6.59 5.17 4.97
C SER A 107 -5.44 4.17 4.93
N ASN A 108 -4.77 4.00 6.06
CA ASN A 108 -3.94 2.84 6.34
C ASN A 108 -4.08 2.51 7.83
N THR A 109 -5.02 1.63 8.12
CA THR A 109 -5.46 1.27 9.47
C THR A 109 -4.91 -0.08 9.95
N GLY A 110 -3.93 -0.63 9.22
CA GLY A 110 -3.28 -1.91 9.48
C GLY A 110 -4.11 -3.12 9.04
N ASP A 111 -3.55 -4.32 9.20
CA ASP A 111 -4.12 -5.58 8.68
C ASP A 111 -5.50 -5.92 9.24
N SER A 112 -5.81 -5.39 10.41
CA SER A 112 -7.08 -5.56 11.12
C SER A 112 -8.00 -4.36 11.02
N GLY A 113 -7.64 -3.37 10.19
CA GLY A 113 -8.32 -2.08 10.12
C GLY A 113 -9.78 -2.15 9.74
N TYR A 114 -10.18 -3.17 8.98
CA TYR A 114 -11.57 -3.37 8.52
C TYR A 114 -12.44 -4.16 9.50
N ARG A 115 -11.89 -4.61 10.64
CA ARG A 115 -12.69 -5.31 11.64
C ARG A 115 -13.69 -4.34 12.28
N LEU A 116 -14.94 -4.79 12.33
CA LEU A 116 -16.01 -4.12 13.07
C LEU A 116 -15.83 -4.35 14.58
N ASP A 117 -16.36 -3.42 15.36
CA ASP A 117 -16.45 -3.53 16.82
C ASP A 117 -17.93 -3.70 17.20
N PRO A 118 -18.31 -4.75 17.94
CA PRO A 118 -19.72 -5.01 18.28
C PRO A 118 -20.32 -3.95 19.21
N ALA A 119 -19.51 -3.08 19.81
CA ALA A 119 -20.01 -1.94 20.59
C ALA A 119 -20.41 -0.75 19.71
N ASP A 120 -20.03 -0.74 18.43
CA ASP A 120 -20.49 0.29 17.49
C ASP A 120 -21.95 0.03 17.11
N GLY A 121 -22.78 1.07 17.14
CA GLY A 121 -24.21 0.94 16.83
C GLY A 121 -24.86 2.24 16.34
N PRO A 122 -26.12 2.17 15.90
CA PRO A 122 -26.82 3.30 15.27
C PRO A 122 -26.98 4.52 16.18
N SER A 123 -26.88 4.35 17.51
CA SER A 123 -26.88 5.47 18.46
C SER A 123 -25.76 6.47 18.19
N LEU A 124 -24.64 6.04 17.61
CA LEU A 124 -23.48 6.88 17.27
C LEU A 124 -23.76 7.88 16.12
N LEU A 125 -24.87 7.71 15.40
CA LEU A 125 -25.30 8.66 14.35
C LEU A 125 -25.89 9.96 14.92
N ALA A 126 -26.33 9.96 16.19
CA ALA A 126 -26.90 11.14 16.83
C ALA A 126 -25.85 12.25 17.03
N PRO A 127 -26.18 13.56 16.89
CA PRO A 127 -25.23 14.65 17.17
C PRO A 127 -24.63 14.56 18.58
N GLY A 128 -23.35 14.93 18.72
CA GLY A 128 -22.68 15.02 20.03
C GLY A 128 -22.25 13.67 20.64
N THR A 129 -22.33 12.58 19.88
CA THR A 129 -21.84 11.26 20.29
C THR A 129 -20.32 11.16 20.22
N GLU A 130 -19.77 10.15 20.87
CA GLU A 130 -18.35 9.81 20.77
C GLU A 130 -17.97 9.22 19.39
N ALA A 131 -16.67 9.11 19.13
CA ALA A 131 -16.19 8.47 17.92
C ALA A 131 -16.42 6.95 17.96
N PRO A 132 -16.98 6.34 16.89
CA PRO A 132 -17.03 4.89 16.78
C PRO A 132 -15.65 4.25 16.97
N ARG A 133 -15.60 3.00 17.43
CA ARG A 133 -14.38 2.27 17.75
C ARG A 133 -13.69 1.70 16.52
N SER A 134 -14.46 1.08 15.63
CA SER A 134 -13.94 0.55 14.36
C SER A 134 -13.75 1.65 13.31
N PHE A 135 -12.82 1.44 12.36
CA PHE A 135 -12.63 2.39 11.26
C PHE A 135 -13.83 2.43 10.29
N PRO A 136 -14.40 1.29 9.86
CA PRO A 136 -15.60 1.32 9.01
C PRO A 136 -16.78 2.07 9.63
N ALA A 137 -17.02 1.93 10.95
CA ALA A 137 -18.08 2.67 11.63
C ALA A 137 -17.79 4.17 11.72
N LYS A 138 -16.53 4.59 11.98
CA LYS A 138 -16.14 6.00 11.90
C LYS A 138 -16.46 6.57 10.53
N LEU A 139 -16.08 5.85 9.48
CA LEU A 139 -16.30 6.26 8.11
C LEU A 139 -17.79 6.37 7.77
N LEU A 140 -18.61 5.41 8.21
CA LEU A 140 -20.06 5.44 8.05
C LEU A 140 -20.68 6.69 8.68
N VAL A 141 -20.35 6.97 9.96
CA VAL A 141 -20.89 8.14 10.67
C VAL A 141 -20.47 9.44 9.97
N LEU A 142 -19.20 9.57 9.59
CA LEU A 142 -18.68 10.75 8.91
C LEU A 142 -19.34 10.97 7.54
N LEU A 143 -19.48 9.91 6.73
CA LEU A 143 -20.17 9.98 5.44
C LEU A 143 -21.65 10.31 5.60
N HIS A 144 -22.31 9.80 6.65
CA HIS A 144 -23.69 10.13 6.97
C HIS A 144 -23.84 11.61 7.31
N ARG A 145 -22.94 12.18 8.13
CA ARG A 145 -22.94 13.64 8.41
C ARG A 145 -22.79 14.46 7.14
N ARG A 146 -21.89 14.04 6.25
CA ARG A 146 -21.67 14.71 4.97
C ARG A 146 -22.92 14.71 4.11
N TRP A 147 -23.57 13.55 4.01
CA TRP A 147 -24.81 13.39 3.25
C TRP A 147 -25.95 14.25 3.84
N GLN A 148 -26.10 14.27 5.17
CA GLN A 148 -27.08 15.13 5.84
C GLN A 148 -26.83 16.64 5.60
N ALA A 149 -25.56 17.03 5.41
CA ALA A 149 -25.19 18.40 5.05
C ALA A 149 -25.41 18.72 3.56
N GLY A 150 -25.86 17.76 2.74
CA GLY A 150 -26.06 17.94 1.30
C GLY A 150 -24.76 18.11 0.50
N ALA A 151 -23.62 17.72 1.07
CA ALA A 151 -22.33 17.88 0.43
C ALA A 151 -22.06 16.80 -0.64
N ALA A 152 -21.22 17.14 -1.61
CA ALA A 152 -20.92 16.27 -2.75
C ALA A 152 -20.21 14.97 -2.30
N PRO A 153 -20.39 13.85 -3.02
CA PRO A 153 -19.65 12.62 -2.76
C PRO A 153 -18.12 12.81 -2.84
N ILE A 154 -17.38 11.85 -2.27
CA ILE A 154 -15.92 11.92 -2.17
C ILE A 154 -15.23 10.69 -2.75
N SER A 155 -13.93 10.80 -2.96
CA SER A 155 -13.07 9.67 -3.35
C SER A 155 -12.32 9.11 -2.14
N LEU A 156 -12.34 7.79 -1.98
CA LEU A 156 -11.73 7.08 -0.88
C LEU A 156 -10.62 6.17 -1.42
N PHE A 157 -9.43 6.29 -0.84
CA PHE A 157 -8.25 5.53 -1.21
C PHE A 157 -7.75 4.73 0.01
N PRO A 158 -8.30 3.54 0.22
CA PRO A 158 -7.68 2.60 1.12
C PRO A 158 -6.31 2.18 0.61
N CYS A 159 -5.32 2.27 1.49
CA CYS A 159 -3.94 1.82 1.29
C CYS A 159 -3.63 0.61 2.19
N GLU A 160 -4.65 -0.07 2.74
CA GLU A 160 -4.49 -1.36 3.42
C GLU A 160 -4.05 -2.46 2.44
N LEU A 161 -3.25 -3.41 2.92
CA LEU A 161 -2.76 -4.57 2.15
C LEU A 161 -3.83 -5.65 1.99
N ILE A 162 -4.98 -5.25 1.43
CA ILE A 162 -6.14 -6.11 1.17
C ILE A 162 -6.38 -6.06 -0.35
N SER A 163 -6.46 -7.21 -1.01
CA SER A 163 -6.85 -7.24 -2.43
C SER A 163 -8.28 -6.72 -2.57
N ARG A 164 -8.53 -5.93 -3.61
CA ARG A 164 -9.81 -5.20 -3.79
C ARG A 164 -10.20 -4.39 -2.55
N ASN A 165 -9.24 -3.70 -1.93
CA ASN A 165 -9.42 -2.94 -0.69
C ASN A 165 -10.60 -1.94 -0.75
N GLY A 166 -10.74 -1.21 -1.85
CA GLY A 166 -11.87 -0.31 -2.11
C GLY A 166 -13.22 -1.02 -2.07
N ASP A 167 -13.36 -2.11 -2.82
CA ASP A 167 -14.61 -2.89 -2.89
C ASP A 167 -14.96 -3.53 -1.54
N HIS A 168 -13.96 -4.08 -0.84
CA HIS A 168 -14.15 -4.69 0.47
C HIS A 168 -14.61 -3.65 1.50
N LEU A 169 -13.95 -2.49 1.56
CA LEU A 169 -14.35 -1.43 2.49
C LEU A 169 -15.75 -0.90 2.14
N LYS A 170 -16.05 -0.69 0.85
CA LYS A 170 -17.37 -0.30 0.36
C LYS A 170 -18.45 -1.27 0.82
N LYS A 171 -18.21 -2.58 0.66
CA LYS A 171 -19.14 -3.64 1.09
C LYS A 171 -19.37 -3.57 2.59
N ILE A 172 -18.32 -3.49 3.40
CA ILE A 172 -18.44 -3.44 4.87
C ILE A 172 -19.25 -2.22 5.31
N VAL A 173 -18.92 -1.03 4.79
CA VAL A 173 -19.61 0.22 5.17
C VAL A 173 -21.07 0.22 4.71
N ARG A 174 -21.37 -0.31 3.53
CA ARG A 174 -22.75 -0.47 3.04
C ARG A 174 -23.54 -1.45 3.90
N ASP A 175 -22.96 -2.60 4.21
CA ASP A 175 -23.64 -3.63 5.01
C ASP A 175 -23.92 -3.10 6.42
N LEU A 176 -22.97 -2.35 7.01
CA LEU A 176 -23.16 -1.65 8.28
C LEU A 176 -24.26 -0.58 8.20
N ALA A 177 -24.34 0.18 7.09
CA ALA A 177 -25.41 1.16 6.87
C ALA A 177 -26.80 0.50 6.84
N ALA A 178 -26.91 -0.66 6.21
CA ALA A 178 -28.15 -1.44 6.16
C ALA A 178 -28.52 -2.00 7.54
N GLU A 179 -27.55 -2.56 8.26
CA GLU A 179 -27.72 -3.06 9.63
C GLU A 179 -28.20 -1.96 10.59
N TRP A 180 -27.66 -0.74 10.44
CA TRP A 180 -28.04 0.42 11.24
C TRP A 180 -29.34 1.10 10.79
N GLY A 181 -30.03 0.52 9.80
CA GLY A 181 -31.33 1.00 9.32
C GLY A 181 -31.28 2.35 8.59
N LEU A 182 -30.15 2.68 7.95
CA LEU A 182 -30.00 3.96 7.25
C LEU A 182 -30.81 3.99 5.93
N PRO A 183 -31.36 5.16 5.54
CA PRO A 183 -32.25 5.28 4.39
C PRO A 183 -31.61 4.82 3.07
N ALA A 184 -32.44 4.27 2.16
CA ALA A 184 -31.99 3.83 0.83
C ALA A 184 -31.23 4.92 0.06
N ALA A 185 -31.69 6.18 0.13
CA ALA A 185 -31.02 7.32 -0.52
C ALA A 185 -29.58 7.55 -0.01
N PHE A 186 -29.29 7.26 1.27
CA PHE A 186 -27.93 7.33 1.79
C PHE A 186 -27.09 6.13 1.34
N GLN A 187 -27.69 4.93 1.29
CA GLN A 187 -27.01 3.76 0.74
C GLN A 187 -26.65 3.95 -0.73
N ASP A 188 -27.50 4.61 -1.53
CA ASP A 188 -27.21 5.00 -2.91
C ASP A 188 -26.10 6.05 -2.99
N TYR A 189 -26.09 7.03 -2.08
CA TYR A 189 -24.99 7.99 -1.96
C TYR A 189 -23.65 7.29 -1.70
N LEU A 190 -23.63 6.30 -0.78
CA LEU A 190 -22.42 5.50 -0.50
C LEU A 190 -21.99 4.68 -1.72
N THR A 191 -22.93 4.03 -2.40
CA THR A 191 -22.61 3.01 -3.41
C THR A 191 -22.39 3.56 -4.81
N SER A 192 -23.14 4.60 -5.19
CA SER A 192 -23.15 5.20 -6.53
C SER A 192 -22.57 6.61 -6.54
N GLY A 193 -22.68 7.34 -5.42
CA GLY A 193 -22.11 8.68 -5.26
C GLY A 193 -20.61 8.65 -4.97
N CYS A 194 -20.18 7.98 -3.90
CA CYS A 194 -18.76 7.93 -3.52
C CYS A 194 -17.94 7.04 -4.47
N ARG A 195 -16.65 7.35 -4.58
CA ARG A 195 -15.67 6.55 -5.33
C ARG A 195 -14.78 5.80 -4.36
N TRP A 196 -14.68 4.49 -4.53
CA TRP A 196 -13.94 3.60 -3.62
C TRP A 196 -12.82 2.99 -4.42
N ALA A 197 -11.67 3.66 -4.42
CA ALA A 197 -10.54 3.25 -5.24
C ALA A 197 -10.02 1.91 -4.75
N ASN A 198 -9.89 0.95 -5.67
CA ASN A 198 -8.99 -0.15 -5.46
C ASN A 198 -7.58 0.33 -5.78
N SER A 199 -6.62 -0.01 -4.93
CA SER A 199 -5.23 0.37 -5.17
C SER A 199 -4.24 -0.64 -4.62
N LEU A 200 -3.07 -0.69 -5.27
CA LEU A 200 -1.89 -1.40 -4.79
C LEU A 200 -0.81 -0.38 -4.46
N VAL A 201 -0.37 -0.41 -3.21
CA VAL A 201 0.75 0.39 -2.74
C VAL A 201 1.98 -0.49 -2.51
N ASP A 202 3.16 -0.04 -2.93
CA ASP A 202 4.42 -0.76 -2.74
C ASP A 202 5.58 0.19 -2.49
N ARG A 203 6.18 0.09 -1.32
CA ARG A 203 7.44 0.74 -0.94
C ARG A 203 7.97 0.09 0.33
N ILE A 204 9.25 -0.27 0.36
CA ILE A 204 9.89 -0.70 1.59
C ILE A 204 10.20 0.52 2.46
N VAL A 205 9.72 0.49 3.70
CA VAL A 205 9.97 1.49 4.74
C VAL A 205 10.63 0.79 5.91
N SER A 206 11.93 1.03 6.11
CA SER A 206 12.78 0.22 7.00
C SER A 206 12.79 0.73 8.43
N GLU A 207 12.92 2.03 8.63
CA GLU A 207 13.24 2.61 9.94
C GLU A 207 12.36 3.85 10.24
N PRO A 208 12.00 4.08 11.52
CA PRO A 208 11.42 5.34 11.95
C PRO A 208 12.49 6.44 12.05
N ILE A 209 12.10 7.69 11.80
CA ILE A 209 12.83 8.86 12.30
C ILE A 209 11.97 9.47 13.40
N GLN A 210 12.53 9.64 14.60
CA GLN A 210 11.78 10.11 15.76
C GLN A 210 11.73 11.66 15.79
N PRO A 211 10.63 12.26 16.28
CA PRO A 211 9.38 11.64 16.71
C PRO A 211 8.40 11.30 15.57
N VAL A 212 8.68 11.79 14.35
CA VAL A 212 7.90 11.56 13.14
C VAL A 212 8.84 11.61 11.93
N GLY A 213 8.60 10.75 10.96
CA GLY A 213 9.46 10.55 9.81
C GLY A 213 9.83 9.10 9.60
N ALA A 214 10.47 8.83 8.47
CA ALA A 214 10.77 7.47 8.04
C ALA A 214 11.96 7.40 7.08
N VAL A 215 12.60 6.24 7.06
CA VAL A 215 13.58 5.85 6.05
C VAL A 215 12.92 4.87 5.09
N ALA A 216 13.00 5.12 3.79
CA ALA A 216 12.39 4.29 2.76
C ALA A 216 13.32 4.08 1.57
N GLU A 217 13.06 3.02 0.80
CA GLU A 217 13.77 2.79 -0.46
C GLU A 217 13.34 3.81 -1.54
N PRO A 218 14.12 4.01 -2.62
CA PRO A 218 13.75 4.90 -3.72
C PRO A 218 12.57 4.40 -4.56
N TYR A 219 12.45 3.08 -4.76
CA TYR A 219 11.33 2.51 -5.47
C TYR A 219 10.03 2.77 -4.68
N ALA A 220 9.03 3.30 -5.37
CA ALA A 220 7.69 3.44 -4.81
C ALA A 220 6.65 3.31 -5.92
N LEU A 221 5.50 2.74 -5.59
CA LEU A 221 4.37 2.57 -6.49
C LEU A 221 3.06 2.79 -5.73
N TRP A 222 2.15 3.50 -6.36
CA TRP A 222 0.74 3.58 -6.03
C TRP A 222 -0.07 3.36 -7.30
N ALA A 223 -0.33 2.09 -7.61
CA ALA A 223 -1.20 1.73 -8.73
C ALA A 223 -2.65 1.87 -8.28
N ILE A 224 -3.46 2.60 -9.03
CA ILE A 224 -4.86 2.88 -8.71
C ILE A 224 -5.69 2.47 -9.92
N GLU A 225 -6.71 1.65 -9.70
CA GLU A 225 -7.64 1.26 -10.76
C GLU A 225 -8.40 2.49 -11.27
N ARG A 226 -8.48 2.67 -12.59
CA ARG A 226 -9.23 3.78 -13.17
C ARG A 226 -10.70 3.66 -12.81
N GLN A 227 -11.26 4.77 -12.35
CA GLN A 227 -12.68 4.92 -12.08
C GLN A 227 -13.13 6.32 -12.51
N ASP A 228 -14.25 6.40 -13.21
CA ASP A 228 -14.81 7.68 -13.64
C ASP A 228 -15.21 8.55 -12.45
N GLY A 229 -14.82 9.83 -12.50
CA GLY A 229 -15.10 10.79 -11.43
C GLY A 229 -14.26 10.62 -10.17
N LEU A 230 -13.16 9.86 -10.23
CA LEU A 230 -12.18 9.78 -9.16
C LEU A 230 -11.42 11.11 -9.02
N THR A 231 -11.47 11.71 -7.83
CA THR A 231 -10.65 12.87 -7.46
C THR A 231 -9.35 12.37 -6.86
N LEU A 232 -8.23 12.55 -7.56
CA LEU A 232 -6.92 12.15 -7.04
C LEU A 232 -6.40 13.10 -5.95
N PRO A 233 -5.66 12.61 -4.94
CA PRO A 233 -5.04 13.46 -3.94
C PRO A 233 -3.94 14.35 -4.54
N CYS A 234 -3.20 13.85 -5.53
CA CYS A 234 -2.18 14.59 -6.28
C CYS A 234 -1.79 13.89 -7.58
N THR A 235 -1.03 14.59 -8.42
CA THR A 235 -0.29 14.01 -9.56
C THR A 235 1.17 13.78 -9.16
N HIS A 236 1.64 12.54 -9.34
CA HIS A 236 3.00 12.14 -8.96
C HIS A 236 3.51 10.98 -9.85
N PRO A 237 4.80 10.93 -10.23
CA PRO A 237 5.32 9.86 -11.10
C PRO A 237 5.20 8.43 -10.55
N ALA A 238 5.07 8.29 -9.23
CA ALA A 238 4.84 7.00 -8.58
C ALA A 238 3.35 6.63 -8.46
N ILE A 239 2.42 7.52 -8.83
CA ILE A 239 0.99 7.21 -8.93
C ILE A 239 0.69 6.79 -10.37
N GLU A 240 0.27 5.55 -10.55
CA GLU A 240 -0.05 4.97 -11.85
C GLU A 240 -1.55 4.65 -11.90
N LEU A 241 -2.29 5.31 -12.79
CA LEU A 241 -3.65 4.93 -13.10
C LEU A 241 -3.64 3.74 -14.08
N VAL A 242 -4.21 2.62 -13.67
CA VAL A 242 -4.20 1.36 -14.43
C VAL A 242 -5.60 0.84 -14.69
N ASP A 243 -5.76 0.10 -15.79
CA ASP A 243 -7.04 -0.50 -16.15
C ASP A 243 -7.25 -1.88 -15.49
N ASP A 244 -6.15 -2.61 -15.22
CA ASP A 244 -6.15 -3.90 -14.54
C ASP A 244 -5.13 -3.89 -13.39
N LEU A 245 -5.59 -3.74 -12.15
CA LEU A 245 -4.72 -3.90 -10.96
C LEU A 245 -4.17 -5.33 -10.83
N GLY A 246 -4.91 -6.32 -11.32
CA GLY A 246 -4.48 -7.71 -11.32
C GLY A 246 -3.19 -7.91 -12.09
N GLN A 247 -2.95 -7.16 -13.17
CA GLN A 247 -1.68 -7.17 -13.90
C GLN A 247 -0.51 -6.74 -13.00
N VAL A 248 -0.68 -5.63 -12.27
CA VAL A 248 0.34 -5.13 -11.35
C VAL A 248 0.60 -6.13 -10.21
N GLU A 249 -0.46 -6.73 -9.67
CA GLU A 249 -0.38 -7.79 -8.66
C GLU A 249 0.39 -9.02 -9.18
N ARG A 250 0.09 -9.48 -10.41
CA ARG A 250 0.76 -10.62 -11.07
C ARG A 250 2.25 -10.35 -11.26
N LEU A 251 2.62 -9.17 -11.77
CA LEU A 251 4.03 -8.76 -11.94
C LEU A 251 4.78 -8.79 -10.60
N LYS A 252 4.21 -8.18 -9.55
CA LYS A 252 4.80 -8.22 -8.20
C LYS A 252 4.91 -9.65 -7.67
N LEU A 253 3.88 -10.47 -7.85
CA LEU A 253 3.84 -11.82 -7.31
C LEU A 253 4.87 -12.74 -7.98
N HIS A 254 5.00 -12.67 -9.31
CA HIS A 254 5.79 -13.62 -10.07
C HIS A 254 7.16 -13.11 -10.53
N LEU A 255 7.50 -11.85 -10.28
CA LEU A 255 8.87 -11.34 -10.49
C LEU A 255 9.55 -11.04 -9.15
N LEU A 256 9.00 -10.14 -8.35
CA LEU A 256 9.56 -9.76 -7.04
C LEU A 256 9.46 -10.92 -6.04
N ASN A 257 8.24 -11.36 -5.73
CA ASN A 257 8.02 -12.34 -4.68
C ASN A 257 8.55 -13.73 -5.07
N LEU A 258 8.46 -14.09 -6.35
CA LEU A 258 9.08 -15.29 -6.92
C LEU A 258 10.59 -15.24 -6.78
N GLY A 259 11.25 -14.14 -7.18
CA GLY A 259 12.70 -14.02 -7.07
C GLY A 259 13.20 -14.15 -5.62
N HIS A 260 12.51 -13.53 -4.66
CA HIS A 260 12.78 -13.72 -3.24
C HIS A 260 12.67 -15.20 -2.81
N THR A 261 11.60 -15.87 -3.23
CA THR A 261 11.38 -17.29 -2.92
C THR A 261 12.46 -18.17 -3.56
N TYR A 262 12.88 -17.87 -4.78
CA TYR A 262 13.95 -18.63 -5.44
C TYR A 262 15.31 -18.46 -4.74
N LEU A 263 15.66 -17.22 -4.33
CA LEU A 263 16.87 -16.97 -3.55
C LEU A 263 16.84 -17.70 -2.20
N ALA A 264 15.71 -17.69 -1.51
CA ALA A 264 15.53 -18.41 -0.24
C ALA A 264 15.67 -19.94 -0.42
N GLU A 265 15.17 -20.50 -1.53
CA GLU A 265 15.35 -21.91 -1.87
C GLU A 265 16.84 -22.27 -2.06
N GLY A 266 17.57 -21.46 -2.83
CA GLY A 266 19.01 -21.65 -3.02
C GLY A 266 19.79 -21.55 -1.71
N TRP A 267 19.42 -20.57 -0.87
CA TRP A 267 19.99 -20.37 0.46
C TRP A 267 19.81 -21.59 1.39
N LEU A 268 18.58 -22.14 1.46
CA LEU A 268 18.26 -23.34 2.23
C LEU A 268 19.06 -24.56 1.73
N ARG A 269 19.04 -24.81 0.42
CA ARG A 269 19.71 -25.97 -0.19
C ARG A 269 21.22 -25.98 0.00
N GLN A 270 21.83 -24.79 -0.02
CA GLN A 270 23.27 -24.63 0.13
C GLN A 270 23.71 -24.53 1.61
N GLY A 271 22.78 -24.50 2.57
CA GLY A 271 23.09 -24.39 4.00
C GLY A 271 23.88 -23.12 4.34
N ARG A 272 23.52 -21.99 3.72
CA ARG A 272 24.26 -20.72 3.87
C ARG A 272 23.98 -20.05 5.22
N ARG A 273 24.77 -19.02 5.54
CA ARG A 273 24.74 -18.33 6.84
C ARG A 273 23.34 -17.73 7.12
N ALA A 274 22.91 -17.77 8.39
CA ALA A 274 21.57 -17.33 8.81
C ALA A 274 21.33 -15.82 8.65
N ASP A 275 22.40 -15.03 8.71
CA ASP A 275 22.39 -13.57 8.55
C ASP A 275 22.54 -13.12 7.09
N GLU A 276 22.57 -14.05 6.12
CA GLU A 276 22.73 -13.67 4.71
C GLU A 276 21.53 -12.85 4.22
N THR A 277 21.82 -11.69 3.64
CA THR A 277 20.79 -10.82 3.06
C THR A 277 20.64 -11.05 1.56
N VAL A 278 19.49 -10.64 1.01
CA VAL A 278 19.26 -10.61 -0.44
C VAL A 278 20.36 -9.82 -1.15
N TYR A 279 20.78 -8.68 -0.61
CA TYR A 279 21.89 -7.89 -1.16
C TYR A 279 23.20 -8.70 -1.25
N GLN A 280 23.56 -9.44 -0.19
CA GLN A 280 24.78 -10.26 -0.18
C GLN A 280 24.70 -11.42 -1.19
N ALA A 281 23.54 -12.07 -1.28
CA ALA A 281 23.30 -13.12 -2.27
C ALA A 281 23.37 -12.58 -3.70
N MET A 282 22.78 -11.42 -3.98
CA MET A 282 22.87 -10.77 -5.29
C MET A 282 24.28 -10.27 -5.64
N ASN A 283 25.14 -10.02 -4.65
CA ASN A 283 26.55 -9.73 -4.88
C ASN A 283 27.42 -10.99 -5.07
N THR A 284 26.83 -12.19 -4.99
CA THR A 284 27.50 -13.43 -5.36
C THR A 284 27.22 -13.73 -6.85
N PRO A 285 28.23 -13.66 -7.75
CA PRO A 285 28.00 -13.72 -9.20
C PRO A 285 27.22 -14.95 -9.66
N ALA A 286 27.52 -16.13 -9.09
CA ALA A 286 26.82 -17.36 -9.44
C ALA A 286 25.33 -17.35 -9.04
N ILE A 287 24.98 -16.73 -7.91
CA ILE A 287 23.60 -16.65 -7.42
C ILE A 287 22.80 -15.63 -8.24
N SER A 288 23.37 -14.44 -8.49
CA SER A 288 22.72 -13.44 -9.33
C SER A 288 22.51 -13.96 -10.76
N ALA A 289 23.51 -14.62 -11.35
CA ALA A 289 23.40 -15.17 -12.69
C ALA A 289 22.33 -16.26 -12.79
N ASP A 290 22.19 -17.10 -11.76
CA ASP A 290 21.17 -18.15 -11.75
C ASP A 290 19.75 -17.59 -11.60
N LEU A 291 19.56 -16.53 -10.81
CA LEU A 291 18.27 -15.82 -10.72
C LEU A 291 17.96 -15.06 -12.03
N ASP A 292 18.95 -14.39 -12.62
CA ASP A 292 18.79 -13.70 -13.90
C ASP A 292 18.39 -14.72 -15.00
N ALA A 293 19.00 -15.91 -15.03
CA ALA A 293 18.63 -17.00 -15.93
C ALA A 293 17.23 -17.56 -15.66
N LEU A 294 16.84 -17.74 -14.39
CA LEU A 294 15.46 -18.12 -14.04
C LEU A 294 14.43 -17.15 -14.64
N TRP A 295 14.65 -15.84 -14.47
CA TRP A 295 13.74 -14.84 -15.02
C TRP A 295 13.71 -14.88 -16.54
N GLN A 296 14.88 -14.86 -17.19
CA GLN A 296 15.00 -14.83 -18.65
C GLN A 296 14.46 -16.09 -19.32
N ASP A 297 14.79 -17.27 -18.79
CA ASP A 297 14.53 -18.54 -19.46
C ASP A 297 13.16 -19.14 -19.08
N GLU A 298 12.67 -18.89 -17.86
CA GLU A 298 11.54 -19.65 -17.29
C GLU A 298 10.32 -18.80 -16.90
N VAL A 299 10.48 -17.49 -16.68
CA VAL A 299 9.41 -16.60 -16.19
C VAL A 299 8.97 -15.58 -17.24
N LEU A 300 9.89 -14.77 -17.78
CA LEU A 300 9.58 -13.71 -18.75
C LEU A 300 8.90 -14.23 -20.03
N PRO A 301 9.26 -15.40 -20.60
CA PRO A 301 8.54 -15.95 -21.76
C PRO A 301 7.06 -16.22 -21.50
N VAL A 302 6.69 -16.53 -20.25
CA VAL A 302 5.28 -16.78 -19.86
C VAL A 302 4.49 -15.47 -19.88
N PHE A 303 5.07 -14.39 -19.38
CA PHE A 303 4.47 -13.05 -19.49
C PHE A 303 4.40 -12.57 -20.94
N ALA A 304 5.42 -12.84 -21.75
CA ALA A 304 5.42 -12.50 -23.17
C ALA A 304 4.26 -13.18 -23.93
N ALA A 305 4.01 -14.47 -23.65
CA ALA A 305 2.88 -15.21 -24.22
C ALA A 305 1.51 -14.64 -23.81
N ALA A 306 1.43 -14.00 -22.65
CA ALA A 306 0.23 -13.29 -22.16
C ALA A 306 0.10 -11.85 -22.68
N GLY A 307 1.02 -11.38 -23.54
CA GLY A 307 1.04 -10.00 -24.02
C GLY A 307 1.61 -8.97 -23.03
N GLU A 308 2.24 -9.43 -21.95
CA GLU A 308 2.76 -8.60 -20.85
C GLU A 308 4.30 -8.53 -20.83
N GLY A 309 4.97 -8.97 -21.90
CA GLY A 309 6.43 -9.16 -21.93
C GLY A 309 7.25 -7.90 -21.66
N GLU A 310 6.94 -6.79 -22.33
CA GLU A 310 7.66 -5.52 -22.14
C GLU A 310 7.50 -4.98 -20.71
N LEU A 311 6.28 -5.05 -20.17
CA LEU A 311 5.97 -4.66 -18.80
C LEU A 311 6.74 -5.53 -17.80
N ALA A 312 6.78 -6.85 -18.03
CA ALA A 312 7.50 -7.80 -17.19
C ALA A 312 9.01 -7.57 -17.20
N VAL A 313 9.62 -7.28 -18.36
CA VAL A 313 11.04 -6.94 -18.48
C VAL A 313 11.35 -5.66 -17.71
N ALA A 314 10.55 -4.61 -17.90
CA ALA A 314 10.72 -3.35 -17.20
C ALA A 314 10.57 -3.50 -15.68
N TYR A 315 9.61 -4.31 -15.23
CA TYR A 315 9.40 -4.60 -13.81
C TYR A 315 10.54 -5.45 -13.23
N CYS A 316 11.03 -6.46 -13.95
CA CYS A 316 12.16 -7.29 -13.55
C CYS A 316 13.44 -6.46 -13.33
N ALA A 317 13.72 -5.49 -14.21
CA ALA A 317 14.84 -4.56 -14.02
C ALA A 317 14.71 -3.74 -12.72
N LYS A 318 13.50 -3.25 -12.40
CA LYS A 318 13.21 -2.56 -11.14
C LYS A 318 13.41 -3.48 -9.93
N VAL A 319 12.96 -4.74 -10.01
CA VAL A 319 13.15 -5.76 -8.95
C VAL A 319 14.63 -6.01 -8.70
N ARG A 320 15.41 -6.18 -9.76
CA ARG A 320 16.85 -6.43 -9.66
C ARG A 320 17.58 -5.29 -8.94
N ASP A 321 17.26 -4.04 -9.26
CA ASP A 321 17.81 -2.87 -8.56
C ASP A 321 17.45 -2.85 -7.07
N ARG A 322 16.22 -3.23 -6.72
CA ARG A 322 15.77 -3.33 -5.31
C ARG A 322 16.50 -4.43 -4.55
N PHE A 323 16.74 -5.59 -5.17
CA PHE A 323 17.50 -6.67 -4.55
C PHE A 323 18.98 -6.29 -4.32
N LEU A 324 19.50 -5.37 -5.13
CA LEU A 324 20.85 -4.79 -4.98
C LEU A 324 20.88 -3.52 -4.11
N ASN A 325 19.84 -3.27 -3.31
CA ASN A 325 19.83 -2.16 -2.37
C ASN A 325 20.72 -2.47 -1.15
N PRO A 326 21.84 -1.74 -0.93
CA PRO A 326 22.77 -2.02 0.17
C PRO A 326 22.27 -1.56 1.55
N PHE A 327 21.16 -0.83 1.61
CA PHE A 327 20.62 -0.25 2.86
C PHE A 327 19.48 -1.06 3.46
N LEU A 328 19.19 -2.24 2.92
CA LEU A 328 18.11 -3.12 3.37
C LEU A 328 18.68 -4.45 3.88
N ASP A 329 18.47 -4.72 5.17
CA ASP A 329 18.84 -5.98 5.82
C ASP A 329 17.76 -7.06 5.60
N HIS A 330 17.42 -7.32 4.35
CA HIS A 330 16.45 -8.34 3.96
C HIS A 330 17.06 -9.73 4.07
N ARG A 331 17.02 -10.33 5.27
CA ARG A 331 17.59 -11.66 5.50
C ARG A 331 16.80 -12.74 4.77
N LEU A 332 17.53 -13.65 4.12
CA LEU A 332 16.93 -14.79 3.42
C LEU A 332 16.20 -15.74 4.38
N ALA A 333 16.66 -15.83 5.63
CA ALA A 333 15.98 -16.57 6.68
C ALA A 333 14.57 -16.04 6.97
N ASP A 334 14.38 -14.71 7.00
CA ASP A 334 13.06 -14.10 7.20
C ASP A 334 12.15 -14.35 5.98
N ILE A 335 12.73 -14.33 4.79
CA ILE A 335 12.03 -14.63 3.52
C ILE A 335 11.61 -16.11 3.46
N ALA A 336 12.41 -17.03 4.01
CA ALA A 336 12.17 -18.47 4.02
C ALA A 336 11.03 -18.91 4.97
N GLN A 337 10.48 -18.04 5.82
CA GLN A 337 9.35 -18.42 6.66
C GLN A 337 8.13 -18.83 5.80
N ASN A 338 7.46 -19.94 6.13
CA ASN A 338 6.35 -20.50 5.34
C ASN A 338 6.74 -20.77 3.87
N HIS A 339 7.95 -21.29 3.65
CA HIS A 339 8.56 -21.45 2.31
C HIS A 339 7.72 -22.29 1.36
N ARG A 340 7.25 -23.46 1.82
CA ARG A 340 6.44 -24.39 1.02
C ARG A 340 5.22 -23.71 0.40
N ASP A 341 4.46 -22.96 1.20
CA ASP A 341 3.27 -22.24 0.72
C ASP A 341 3.65 -21.10 -0.23
N LYS A 342 4.77 -20.41 0.03
CA LYS A 342 5.31 -19.40 -0.87
C LYS A 342 5.69 -20.00 -2.22
N LYS A 343 6.32 -21.17 -2.27
CA LYS A 343 6.67 -21.88 -3.50
C LYS A 343 5.43 -22.23 -4.32
N GLN A 344 4.44 -22.84 -3.67
CA GLN A 344 3.18 -23.19 -4.34
C GLN A 344 2.44 -21.95 -4.88
N ARG A 345 2.40 -20.86 -4.11
CA ARG A 345 1.70 -19.64 -4.54
C ARG A 345 2.46 -18.83 -5.61
N ARG A 346 3.80 -18.87 -5.61
CA ARG A 346 4.63 -17.94 -6.41
C ARG A 346 5.27 -18.60 -7.62
N LEU A 347 5.72 -19.85 -7.50
CA LEU A 347 6.42 -20.60 -8.56
C LEU A 347 5.46 -21.43 -9.41
N ALA A 348 4.59 -22.21 -8.76
CA ALA A 348 3.72 -23.17 -9.46
C ALA A 348 2.81 -22.54 -10.53
N PRO A 349 2.24 -21.33 -10.33
CA PRO A 349 1.39 -20.71 -11.36
C PRO A 349 2.12 -20.40 -12.66
N ILE A 350 3.42 -20.07 -12.59
CA ILE A 350 4.23 -19.80 -13.80
C ILE A 350 4.47 -21.08 -14.60
N VAL A 351 4.61 -22.22 -13.92
CA VAL A 351 4.69 -23.53 -14.59
C VAL A 351 3.36 -23.89 -15.26
N ALA A 352 2.26 -23.76 -14.51
CA ALA A 352 0.92 -24.05 -15.02
C ALA A 352 0.53 -23.15 -16.20
N GLN A 353 0.90 -21.86 -16.17
CA GLN A 353 0.65 -20.92 -17.26
C GLN A 353 1.45 -21.25 -18.52
N ALA A 354 2.72 -21.64 -18.38
CA ALA A 354 3.52 -22.07 -19.52
C ALA A 354 2.89 -23.28 -20.23
N GLU A 355 2.44 -24.27 -19.44
CA GLU A 355 1.73 -25.46 -19.94
C GLU A 355 0.40 -25.08 -20.63
N ALA A 356 -0.40 -24.20 -20.01
CA ALA A 356 -1.67 -23.72 -20.56
C ALA A 356 -1.49 -22.93 -21.87
N HIS A 357 -0.39 -22.20 -22.02
CA HIS A 357 -0.03 -21.49 -23.24
C HIS A 357 0.66 -22.38 -24.29
N GLY A 358 0.90 -23.66 -24.00
CA GLY A 358 1.58 -24.58 -24.91
C GLY A 358 3.05 -24.23 -25.15
N LEU A 359 3.69 -23.53 -24.21
CA LEU A 359 5.10 -23.16 -24.33
C LEU A 359 5.98 -24.38 -24.08
N ALA A 360 6.87 -24.69 -25.02
CA ALA A 360 7.85 -25.76 -24.90
C ALA A 360 9.04 -25.35 -24.00
N LEU A 361 8.75 -24.89 -22.78
CA LEU A 361 9.74 -24.47 -21.80
C LEU A 361 10.01 -25.59 -20.79
N PRO A 362 11.27 -26.02 -20.57
CA PRO A 362 11.56 -27.07 -19.60
C PRO A 362 11.25 -26.63 -18.16
N GLN A 363 11.43 -25.34 -17.86
CA GLN A 363 11.25 -24.75 -16.53
C GLN A 363 11.95 -25.56 -15.41
N SER A 364 13.18 -25.98 -15.70
CA SER A 364 13.95 -26.91 -14.87
C SER A 364 14.21 -26.38 -13.46
N ARG A 365 14.50 -25.07 -13.32
CA ARG A 365 14.78 -24.43 -12.04
C ARG A 365 13.51 -24.29 -11.21
N LEU A 366 12.41 -23.82 -11.80
CA LEU A 366 11.11 -23.74 -11.14
C LEU A 366 10.61 -25.11 -10.67
N ARG A 367 10.67 -26.12 -11.55
CA ARG A 367 10.24 -27.50 -11.20
C ARG A 367 11.14 -28.11 -10.13
N ALA A 368 12.46 -27.92 -10.22
CA ALA A 368 13.38 -28.39 -9.18
C ALA A 368 13.09 -27.73 -7.83
N ALA A 369 12.89 -26.40 -7.81
CA ALA A 369 12.52 -25.67 -6.61
C ALA A 369 11.18 -26.18 -6.04
N LEU A 370 10.16 -26.44 -6.87
CA LEU A 370 8.86 -26.94 -6.41
C LEU A 370 8.92 -28.35 -5.79
N ASN A 371 9.84 -29.19 -6.25
CA ASN A 371 9.94 -30.60 -5.83
C ASN A 371 10.73 -30.81 -4.54
N THR A 372 11.43 -29.80 -4.02
CA THR A 372 12.12 -29.91 -2.74
C THR A 372 11.14 -29.76 -1.57
N LEU A 373 11.27 -30.64 -0.58
CA LEU A 373 10.40 -30.72 0.61
C LEU A 373 10.63 -29.60 1.64
N ALA A 374 11.68 -28.79 1.45
CA ALA A 374 12.04 -27.66 2.30
C ALA A 374 11.17 -26.43 2.02
#